data_AF-A0A7U6KT89-F1
#
_entry.id   AF-A0A7U6KT89-F1
#
_cell.length_a   1.000
_cell.length_b   1.000
_cell.length_c   1.000
_cell.angle_alpha   90.00
_cell.angle_beta   90.00
_cell.angle_gamma   90.00
#
_symmetry.space_group_name_H-M   'P 1'
#
loop_
_entity.id
_entity.type
_entity.pdbx_description
1 polymer ?
#
loop_
_entity_poly.entity_id
_entity_poly.type
_entity_poly.pdbx_seq_one_letter_code
_entity_poly.pdbx_strand_id
1 'polypeptide(L)'
;MLVSHDPILLEQVQIVYELTSTGISISRGGWHDWLESQEQLLLGAQRSADQAKKELQQAKREQQAAQEKTEQRQSRGKSKRKDSNQSKIILDRELGRSEATQSRKAKLHDDRIQNAGEQAASAKAQLEIIEPLAIVTATPEVASNPLLHLSNVVLPFGITTPLSLIVNKGERIAVTGKNGSGKSTLLKVISGQLEALQGEIAVTQSYRLMDQHFSFLDKDLSALDNFRQQASGWTEDLYRTRLA
;
A
#
# COMPACT_ATOMS: atom_id res chain seq x y z
N MET A 1 -7.59 29.83 -7.23
CA MET A 1 -7.06 28.50 -6.87
C MET A 1 -7.32 28.29 -5.40
N LEU A 2 -8.22 27.37 -5.03
CA LEU A 2 -8.53 27.03 -3.65
C LEU A 2 -7.75 25.76 -3.30
N VAL A 3 -7.01 25.79 -2.18
CA VAL A 3 -6.33 24.61 -1.63
C VAL A 3 -6.84 24.46 -0.20
N SER A 4 -7.66 23.45 0.05
CA SER A 4 -8.31 23.21 1.34
C SER A 4 -8.52 21.71 1.55
N HIS A 5 -8.44 21.27 2.79
CA HIS A 5 -8.87 19.92 3.21
C HIS A 5 -10.26 19.93 3.83
N ASP A 6 -10.91 21.10 3.92
CA ASP A 6 -12.27 21.25 4.47
C ASP A 6 -13.32 20.80 3.43
N PRO A 7 -14.07 19.71 3.69
CA PRO A 7 -15.05 19.18 2.76
C PRO A 7 -16.15 20.19 2.40
N ILE A 8 -16.57 21.03 3.36
CA ILE A 8 -17.65 22.01 3.15
C ILE A 8 -17.22 23.08 2.14
N LEU A 9 -15.95 23.48 2.17
CA LEU A 9 -15.38 24.40 1.19
C LEU A 9 -15.17 23.74 -0.17
N LEU A 10 -14.80 22.45 -0.19
CA LEU A 10 -14.58 21.70 -1.44
C LEU A 10 -15.89 21.45 -2.19
N GLU A 11 -17.00 21.26 -1.49
CA GLU A 11 -18.34 21.13 -2.09
C GLU A 11 -18.76 22.33 -2.95
N GLN A 12 -18.21 23.52 -2.68
CA GLN A 12 -18.54 24.74 -3.44
C GLN A 12 -17.74 24.88 -4.74
N VAL A 13 -16.76 24.00 -4.98
CA VAL A 13 -15.87 24.06 -6.14
C VAL A 13 -16.55 23.42 -7.34
N GLN A 14 -16.53 24.08 -8.50
CA GLN A 14 -17.11 23.55 -9.75
C GLN A 14 -16.12 22.74 -10.61
N ILE A 15 -14.82 22.97 -10.41
CA ILE A 15 -13.74 22.35 -11.19
C ILE A 15 -12.63 21.89 -10.25
N VAL A 16 -12.32 20.59 -10.27
CA VAL A 16 -11.21 20.00 -9.54
C VAL A 16 -10.05 19.77 -10.51
N TYR A 17 -8.88 20.27 -10.14
CA TYR A 17 -7.63 19.96 -10.83
C TYR A 17 -6.84 18.98 -9.96
N GLU A 18 -6.59 17.79 -10.49
CA GLU A 18 -5.83 16.76 -9.80
C GLU A 18 -4.46 16.64 -10.46
N LEU A 19 -3.40 16.66 -9.66
CA LEU A 19 -2.03 16.46 -10.11
C LEU A 19 -1.57 15.09 -9.66
N THR A 20 -1.28 14.22 -10.62
CA THR A 20 -0.71 12.89 -10.37
C THR A 20 0.68 12.79 -10.99
N SER A 21 1.36 11.66 -10.76
CA SER A 21 2.65 11.35 -11.39
C SER A 21 2.55 11.23 -12.92
N THR A 22 1.34 11.06 -13.48
CA THR A 22 1.09 10.93 -14.92
C THR A 22 0.63 12.23 -15.58
N GLY A 23 0.38 13.30 -14.82
CA GLY A 23 0.00 14.62 -15.35
C GLY A 23 -1.09 15.32 -14.54
N ILE A 24 -1.71 16.34 -15.15
CA ILE A 24 -2.85 17.07 -14.58
C ILE A 24 -4.15 16.57 -15.21
N SER A 25 -5.10 16.13 -14.39
CA SER A 25 -6.46 15.83 -14.81
C SER A 25 -7.42 16.94 -14.33
N ILE A 26 -8.53 17.11 -15.05
CA ILE A 26 -9.54 18.14 -14.75
C ILE A 26 -10.90 17.46 -14.66
N SER A 27 -11.56 17.56 -13.51
CA SER A 27 -12.95 17.15 -13.33
C SER A 27 -13.85 18.39 -13.29
N ARG A 28 -14.87 18.43 -14.14
CA ARG A 28 -15.88 19.50 -14.21
C ARG A 28 -17.20 18.91 -13.71
N GLY A 29 -17.69 19.39 -12.58
CA GLY A 29 -18.74 18.72 -11.80
C GLY A 29 -18.59 18.93 -10.30
N GLY A 30 -17.39 19.36 -9.89
CA GLY A 30 -17.07 19.71 -8.52
C GLY A 30 -16.55 18.53 -7.71
N TRP A 31 -16.54 18.70 -6.38
CA TRP A 31 -15.90 17.74 -5.48
C TRP A 31 -16.64 16.39 -5.41
N HIS A 32 -17.98 16.39 -5.44
CA HIS A 32 -18.77 15.16 -5.36
C HIS A 32 -18.58 14.27 -6.60
N ASP A 33 -18.72 14.84 -7.79
CA ASP A 33 -18.51 14.12 -9.05
C ASP A 33 -17.07 13.58 -9.18
N TRP A 34 -16.08 14.35 -8.68
CA TRP A 34 -14.70 13.87 -8.59
C TRP A 34 -14.57 12.69 -7.61
N LEU A 35 -15.18 12.76 -6.42
CA LEU A 35 -15.16 11.67 -5.45
C LEU A 35 -15.81 10.39 -6.02
N GLU A 36 -16.97 10.51 -6.65
CA GLU A 36 -17.66 9.38 -7.29
C GLU A 36 -16.81 8.79 -8.43
N SER A 37 -16.19 9.64 -9.25
CA SER A 37 -15.21 9.22 -10.25
C SER A 37 -14.05 8.42 -9.64
N GLN A 38 -13.46 8.89 -8.54
CA GLN A 38 -12.38 8.18 -7.86
C GLN A 38 -12.83 6.83 -7.28
N GLU A 39 -14.04 6.78 -6.70
CA GLU A 39 -14.62 5.53 -6.21
C GLU A 39 -14.85 4.52 -7.35
N GLN A 40 -15.35 4.98 -8.51
CA GLN A 40 -15.52 4.13 -9.68
C GLN A 40 -14.18 3.64 -10.23
N LEU A 41 -13.15 4.49 -10.26
CA LEU A 41 -11.79 4.10 -10.66
C LEU A 41 -11.24 3.03 -9.72
N LEU A 42 -11.40 3.19 -8.41
CA LEU A 42 -10.96 2.21 -7.41
C LEU A 42 -11.70 0.88 -7.59
N LEU A 43 -13.04 0.91 -7.69
CA LEU A 43 -13.84 -0.30 -7.92
C LEU A 43 -13.50 -0.99 -9.24
N GLY A 44 -13.17 -0.23 -10.28
CA GLY A 44 -12.72 -0.74 -11.57
C GLY A 44 -11.35 -1.41 -11.50
N ALA A 45 -10.38 -0.74 -10.86
CA ALA A 45 -9.04 -1.28 -10.61
C ALA A 45 -9.12 -2.56 -9.75
N GLN A 46 -10.02 -2.60 -8.76
CA GLN A 46 -10.19 -3.76 -7.89
C GLN A 46 -10.75 -4.95 -8.65
N ARG A 47 -11.78 -4.72 -9.47
CA ARG A 47 -12.31 -5.74 -10.38
C ARG A 47 -11.26 -6.25 -11.36
N SER A 48 -10.42 -5.36 -11.91
CA SER A 48 -9.32 -5.71 -12.80
C SER A 48 -8.29 -6.62 -12.11
N ALA A 49 -7.87 -6.26 -10.90
CA ALA A 49 -6.92 -7.05 -10.11
C ALA A 49 -7.49 -8.43 -9.74
N ASP A 50 -8.75 -8.49 -9.31
CA ASP A 50 -9.42 -9.75 -9.00
C ASP A 50 -9.53 -10.67 -10.23
N GLN A 51 -9.86 -10.09 -11.38
CA GLN A 51 -9.96 -10.82 -12.64
C GLN A 51 -8.59 -11.36 -13.08
N ALA A 52 -7.55 -10.53 -13.10
CA ALA A 52 -6.19 -10.94 -13.47
C ALA A 52 -5.65 -12.03 -12.52
N LYS A 53 -5.96 -11.93 -11.22
CA LYS A 53 -5.61 -12.98 -10.23
C LYS A 53 -6.31 -14.30 -10.52
N LYS A 54 -7.60 -14.28 -10.85
CA LYS A 54 -8.36 -15.49 -11.24
C LYS A 54 -7.79 -16.11 -12.51
N GLU A 55 -7.43 -15.30 -13.50
CA GLU A 55 -6.82 -15.78 -14.75
C GLU A 55 -5.47 -16.45 -14.51
N LEU A 56 -4.61 -15.88 -13.67
CA LEU A 56 -3.34 -16.50 -13.26
C LEU A 56 -3.57 -17.84 -12.56
N GLN A 57 -4.53 -17.91 -11.64
CA GLN A 57 -4.86 -19.16 -10.96
C GLN A 57 -5.40 -20.22 -11.93
N GLN A 58 -6.23 -19.81 -12.89
CA GLN A 58 -6.75 -20.71 -13.92
C GLN A 58 -5.64 -21.21 -14.84
N ALA A 59 -4.74 -20.34 -15.31
CA ALA A 59 -3.61 -20.72 -16.14
C ALA A 59 -2.69 -21.76 -15.45
N LYS A 60 -2.41 -21.57 -14.15
CA LYS A 60 -1.65 -22.53 -13.34
C LYS A 60 -2.36 -23.88 -13.21
N ARG A 61 -3.68 -23.89 -12.94
CA ARG A 61 -4.48 -25.12 -12.86
C ARG A 61 -4.51 -25.87 -14.19
N GLU A 62 -4.65 -25.15 -15.30
CA GLU A 62 -4.64 -25.74 -16.65
C GLU A 62 -3.29 -26.38 -16.98
N GLN A 63 -2.17 -25.74 -16.63
CA GLN A 63 -0.83 -26.30 -16.79
C GLN A 63 -0.67 -27.59 -15.97
N GLN A 64 -1.04 -27.57 -14.69
CA GLN A 64 -0.93 -28.74 -13.81
C GLN A 64 -1.75 -29.92 -14.37
N ALA A 65 -3.01 -29.69 -14.73
CA ALA A 65 -3.87 -30.72 -15.30
C ALA A 65 -3.34 -31.25 -16.65
N ALA A 66 -2.69 -30.39 -17.46
CA ALA A 66 -2.05 -30.80 -18.71
C ALA A 66 -0.81 -31.68 -18.45
N GLN A 67 -0.02 -31.35 -17.44
CA GLN A 67 1.16 -32.12 -17.02
C GLN A 67 0.76 -33.50 -16.51
N GLU A 68 -0.22 -33.59 -15.60
CA GLU A 68 -0.74 -34.86 -15.09
C GLU A 68 -1.26 -35.77 -16.22
N LYS A 69 -2.02 -35.21 -17.17
CA LYS A 69 -2.49 -35.97 -18.35
C LYS A 69 -1.34 -36.46 -19.23
N THR A 70 -0.28 -35.68 -19.32
CA THR A 70 0.91 -36.02 -20.12
C THR A 70 1.68 -37.16 -19.46
N GLU A 71 1.89 -37.11 -18.15
CA GLU A 71 2.52 -38.17 -17.36
C GLU A 71 1.73 -39.49 -17.44
N GLN A 72 0.40 -39.44 -17.32
CA GLN A 72 -0.46 -40.60 -17.50
C GLN A 72 -0.38 -41.20 -18.91
N ARG A 73 -0.27 -40.37 -19.95
CA ARG A 73 -0.11 -40.84 -21.33
C ARG A 73 1.26 -41.47 -21.56
N GLN A 74 2.32 -40.88 -21.00
CA GLN A 74 3.68 -41.43 -21.09
C GLN A 74 3.78 -42.79 -20.39
N SER A 75 3.18 -42.97 -19.21
CA SER A 75 3.19 -44.25 -18.50
C SER A 75 2.47 -45.35 -19.29
N ARG A 76 1.28 -45.06 -19.83
CA ARG A 76 0.52 -45.96 -20.71
C ARG A 76 1.27 -46.27 -22.01
N GLY A 77 1.93 -45.27 -22.60
CA GLY A 77 2.74 -45.41 -23.80
C GLY A 77 3.95 -46.33 -23.59
N LYS A 78 4.67 -46.17 -22.46
CA LYS A 78 5.77 -47.05 -22.07
C LYS A 78 5.34 -48.50 -21.90
N SER A 79 4.14 -48.75 -21.34
CA SER A 79 3.57 -50.10 -21.22
C SER A 79 3.25 -50.70 -22.59
N LYS A 80 2.50 -49.99 -23.45
CA LYS A 80 2.14 -50.47 -24.80
C LYS A 80 3.34 -50.71 -25.70
N ARG A 81 4.42 -49.96 -25.51
CA ARG A 81 5.66 -50.13 -26.27
C ARG A 81 6.35 -51.48 -26.01
N LYS A 82 6.17 -52.07 -24.81
CA LYS A 82 6.72 -53.40 -24.48
C LYS A 82 5.99 -54.53 -25.22
N ASP A 83 4.70 -54.36 -25.48
CA ASP A 83 3.84 -55.38 -26.12
C ASP A 83 3.63 -55.14 -27.62
N SER A 84 4.31 -54.15 -28.21
CA SER A 84 4.09 -53.71 -29.59
C SER A 84 4.88 -54.54 -30.60
N ASN A 85 4.21 -55.06 -31.62
CA ASN A 85 4.81 -55.82 -32.72
C ASN A 85 5.35 -54.91 -33.86
N GLN A 86 5.63 -53.63 -33.57
CA GLN A 86 6.18 -52.67 -34.53
C GLN A 86 7.70 -52.54 -34.44
N SER A 87 8.34 -52.09 -35.53
CA SER A 87 9.79 -51.92 -35.59
C SER A 87 10.28 -50.79 -34.67
N LYS A 88 11.45 -50.99 -34.07
CA LYS A 88 12.06 -50.08 -33.09
C LYS A 88 12.21 -48.64 -33.61
N ILE A 89 12.57 -48.50 -34.90
CA ILE A 89 12.76 -47.20 -35.58
C ILE A 89 11.46 -46.39 -35.66
N ILE A 90 10.32 -47.03 -35.91
CA ILE A 90 9.02 -46.34 -35.97
C ILE A 90 8.61 -45.86 -34.58
N LEU A 91 8.81 -46.70 -33.55
CA LEU A 91 8.51 -46.38 -32.15
C LEU A 91 9.37 -45.22 -31.61
N ASP A 92 10.66 -45.16 -31.97
CA ASP A 92 11.54 -44.04 -31.61
C ASP A 92 11.11 -42.74 -32.32
N ARG A 93 10.72 -42.83 -33.59
CA ARG A 93 10.24 -41.68 -34.35
C ARG A 93 8.93 -41.12 -33.79
N GLU A 94 8.01 -41.98 -33.36
CA GLU A 94 6.75 -41.59 -32.74
C GLU A 94 6.97 -40.98 -31.34
N LEU A 95 7.87 -41.56 -30.54
CA LEU A 95 8.27 -41.00 -29.25
C LEU A 95 8.81 -39.58 -29.41
N GLY A 96 9.78 -39.38 -30.31
CA GLY A 96 10.37 -38.05 -30.55
C GLY A 96 9.34 -37.01 -31.04
N ARG A 97 8.35 -37.41 -31.84
CA ARG A 97 7.23 -36.53 -32.23
C ARG A 97 6.34 -36.16 -31.03
N SER A 98 6.08 -37.12 -30.15
CA SER A 98 5.30 -36.90 -28.92
C SER A 98 6.02 -35.94 -27.98
N GLU A 99 7.31 -36.16 -27.74
CA GLU A 99 8.17 -35.30 -26.89
C GLU A 99 8.26 -33.88 -27.46
N ALA A 100 8.49 -33.72 -28.76
CA ALA A 100 8.52 -32.41 -29.40
C ALA A 100 7.18 -31.66 -29.27
N THR A 101 6.05 -32.38 -29.38
CA THR A 101 4.72 -31.80 -29.20
C THR A 101 4.46 -31.40 -27.75
N GLN A 102 4.91 -32.20 -26.79
CA GLN A 102 4.81 -31.91 -25.36
C GLN A 102 5.63 -30.68 -24.98
N SER A 103 6.89 -30.60 -25.43
CA SER A 103 7.76 -29.44 -25.18
C SER A 103 7.16 -28.14 -25.72
N ARG A 104 6.57 -28.17 -26.92
CA ARG A 104 5.88 -27.00 -27.49
C ARG A 104 4.68 -26.58 -26.63
N LYS A 105 3.89 -27.54 -26.13
CA LYS A 105 2.74 -27.25 -25.26
C LYS A 105 3.16 -26.73 -23.89
N ALA A 106 4.20 -27.31 -23.29
CA ALA A 106 4.74 -26.85 -22.01
C ALA A 106 5.18 -25.38 -22.12
N LYS A 107 5.93 -25.04 -23.18
CA LYS A 107 6.34 -23.66 -23.44
C LYS A 107 5.15 -22.71 -23.59
N LEU A 108 4.09 -23.09 -24.31
CA LEU A 108 2.88 -22.27 -24.43
C LEU A 108 2.18 -22.05 -23.08
N HIS A 109 2.17 -23.04 -22.19
CA HIS A 109 1.62 -22.87 -20.85
C HIS A 109 2.49 -21.97 -19.97
N ASP A 110 3.81 -22.10 -20.04
CA ASP A 110 4.76 -21.23 -19.34
C ASP A 110 4.59 -19.78 -19.78
N ASP A 111 4.58 -19.52 -21.09
CA ASP A 111 4.37 -18.19 -21.68
C ASP A 111 3.02 -17.59 -21.20
N ARG A 112 1.96 -18.40 -21.12
CA ARG A 112 0.64 -17.96 -20.65
C ARG A 112 0.63 -17.60 -19.17
N ILE A 113 1.33 -18.37 -18.33
CA ILE A 113 1.46 -18.08 -16.89
C ILE A 113 2.28 -16.82 -16.67
N GLN A 114 3.37 -16.64 -17.42
CA GLN A 114 4.19 -15.44 -17.35
C GLN A 114 3.35 -14.20 -17.70
N ASN A 115 2.66 -14.22 -18.85
CA ASN A 115 1.82 -13.11 -19.29
C ASN A 115 0.70 -12.79 -18.29
N ALA A 116 -0.01 -13.81 -17.79
CA ALA A 116 -1.04 -13.63 -16.77
C ALA A 116 -0.47 -13.12 -15.44
N GLY A 117 0.76 -13.51 -15.10
CA GLY A 117 1.48 -13.03 -13.92
C GLY A 117 1.85 -11.55 -14.01
N GLU A 118 2.37 -11.13 -15.17
CA GLU A 118 2.69 -9.72 -15.46
C GLU A 118 1.42 -8.85 -15.43
N GLN A 119 0.30 -9.34 -15.99
CA GLN A 119 -0.99 -8.65 -15.92
C GLN A 119 -1.52 -8.54 -14.49
N ALA A 120 -1.43 -9.60 -13.68
CA ALA A 120 -1.83 -9.55 -12.28
C ALA A 120 -0.96 -8.59 -11.45
N ALA A 121 0.35 -8.56 -11.69
CA ALA A 121 1.28 -7.65 -11.02
C ALA A 121 0.98 -6.18 -11.35
N SER A 122 0.78 -5.87 -12.64
CA SER A 122 0.44 -4.51 -13.09
C SER A 122 -0.93 -4.04 -12.59
N ALA A 123 -1.95 -4.91 -12.58
CA ALA A 123 -3.26 -4.58 -12.03
C ALA A 123 -3.22 -4.33 -10.51
N LYS A 124 -2.40 -5.09 -9.76
CA LYS A 124 -2.18 -4.84 -8.32
C LYS A 124 -1.45 -3.52 -8.08
N ALA A 125 -0.43 -3.21 -8.87
CA ALA A 125 0.30 -1.95 -8.75
C ALA A 125 -0.61 -0.72 -8.98
N GLN A 126 -1.61 -0.82 -9.87
CA GLN A 126 -2.60 0.23 -10.06
C GLN A 126 -3.49 0.47 -8.83
N LEU A 127 -3.82 -0.59 -8.08
CA LEU A 127 -4.54 -0.45 -6.81
C LEU A 127 -3.71 0.24 -5.73
N GLU A 128 -2.43 -0.14 -5.60
CA GLU A 128 -1.52 0.47 -4.61
C GLU A 128 -1.31 1.97 -4.87
N ILE A 129 -1.42 2.43 -6.12
CA ILE A 129 -1.37 3.86 -6.46
C ILE A 129 -2.65 4.58 -6.03
N ILE A 130 -3.81 3.91 -6.06
CA ILE A 130 -5.13 4.50 -5.78
C ILE A 130 -5.46 4.46 -4.28
N GLU A 131 -5.00 3.44 -3.54
CA GLU A 131 -5.24 3.36 -2.09
C GLU A 131 -4.50 4.48 -1.34
N PRO A 132 -5.20 5.39 -0.65
CA PRO A 132 -4.55 6.42 0.13
C PRO A 132 -3.83 5.80 1.33
N LEU A 133 -2.63 6.31 1.63
CA LEU A 133 -1.82 5.89 2.75
C LEU A 133 -2.61 5.93 4.08
N ALA A 134 -3.03 4.76 4.57
CA ALA A 134 -3.73 4.65 5.84
C ALA A 134 -2.72 4.61 7.00
N ILE A 135 -2.64 5.67 7.78
CA ILE A 135 -1.84 5.69 9.02
C ILE A 135 -2.65 4.97 10.11
N VAL A 136 -2.38 3.67 10.29
CA VAL A 136 -2.90 2.92 11.44
C VAL A 136 -2.06 3.28 12.67
N THR A 137 -2.58 4.16 13.53
CA THR A 137 -1.96 4.45 14.82
C THR A 137 -2.33 3.37 15.82
N ALA A 138 -1.34 2.70 16.41
CA ALA A 138 -1.58 1.80 17.54
C ALA A 138 -2.12 2.61 18.72
N THR A 139 -3.19 2.15 19.36
CA THR A 139 -3.64 2.69 20.65
C THR A 139 -2.77 2.07 21.74
N PRO A 140 -1.95 2.84 22.46
CA PRO A 140 -1.11 2.26 23.51
C PRO A 140 -2.02 1.64 24.58
N GLU A 141 -1.92 0.33 24.82
CA GLU A 141 -2.74 -0.37 25.82
C GLU A 141 -2.54 0.23 27.22
N VAL A 142 -1.30 0.62 27.53
CA VAL A 142 -0.88 1.19 28.80
C VAL A 142 -0.55 2.67 28.62
N ALA A 143 -1.54 3.54 28.77
CA ALA A 143 -1.29 4.97 28.95
C ALA A 143 -2.24 5.50 30.02
N SER A 144 -1.70 6.20 31.01
CA SER A 144 -2.49 6.96 31.99
C SER A 144 -3.03 8.23 31.32
N ASN A 145 -4.31 8.53 31.51
CA ASN A 145 -4.85 9.83 31.12
C ASN A 145 -4.43 10.91 32.13
N PRO A 146 -4.21 12.16 31.68
CA PRO A 146 -4.22 12.63 30.28
C PRO A 146 -2.88 12.40 29.56
N LEU A 147 -2.92 12.28 28.23
CA LEU A 147 -1.72 12.14 27.38
C LEU A 147 -0.95 13.47 27.21
N LEU A 148 -1.69 14.58 27.16
CA LEU A 148 -1.17 15.94 27.11
C LEU A 148 -1.99 16.84 28.03
N HIS A 149 -1.30 17.68 28.78
CA HIS A 149 -1.89 18.73 29.60
C HIS A 149 -1.08 20.01 29.42
N LEU A 150 -1.72 21.05 28.88
CA LEU A 150 -1.21 22.41 28.75
C LEU A 150 -1.99 23.29 29.72
N SER A 151 -1.28 24.06 30.55
CA SER A 151 -1.87 25.03 31.48
C SER A 151 -1.27 26.41 31.24
N ASN A 152 -2.09 27.32 30.72
CA ASN A 152 -1.75 28.73 30.46
C ASN A 152 -0.45 28.90 29.66
N VAL A 153 -0.23 28.03 28.67
CA VAL A 153 1.00 27.99 27.87
C VAL A 153 1.03 29.17 26.89
N VAL A 154 2.11 29.94 26.94
CA VAL A 154 2.33 31.05 25.99
C VAL A 154 3.45 30.67 25.02
N LEU A 155 3.15 30.69 23.72
CA LEU A 155 4.12 30.34 22.69
C LEU A 155 5.11 31.49 22.45
N PRO A 156 6.38 31.18 22.13
CA PRO A 156 7.38 32.19 21.79
C PRO A 156 7.13 32.88 20.44
N PHE A 157 6.41 32.22 19.52
CA PHE A 157 6.08 32.75 18.20
C PHE A 157 4.65 32.40 17.79
N GLY A 158 3.98 33.32 17.10
CA GLY A 158 2.61 33.14 16.63
C GLY A 158 1.62 33.76 17.61
N ILE A 159 0.61 32.99 18.03
CA ILE A 159 -0.39 33.47 18.98
C ILE A 159 0.22 33.64 20.38
N THR A 160 -0.05 34.77 21.02
CA THR A 160 0.47 35.12 22.35
C THR A 160 -0.54 34.93 23.47
N THR A 161 -1.79 34.61 23.14
CA THR A 161 -2.81 34.31 24.15
C THR A 161 -2.50 32.99 24.85
N PRO A 162 -2.60 32.92 26.19
CA PRO A 162 -2.38 31.67 26.92
C PRO A 162 -3.29 30.54 26.43
N LEU A 163 -2.70 29.37 26.23
CA LEU A 163 -3.35 28.15 25.74
C LEU A 163 -3.46 27.12 26.86
N SER A 164 -4.66 26.61 27.09
CA SER A 164 -4.91 25.48 27.99
C SER A 164 -5.64 24.39 27.22
N LEU A 165 -5.12 23.16 27.28
CA LEU A 165 -5.60 22.02 26.50
C LEU A 165 -5.31 20.73 27.26
N ILE A 166 -6.30 19.85 27.32
CA ILE A 166 -6.15 18.48 27.84
C ILE A 166 -6.47 17.54 26.68
N VAL A 167 -5.60 16.54 26.47
CA VAL A 167 -5.80 15.50 25.45
C VAL A 167 -5.76 14.14 26.14
N ASN A 168 -6.84 13.38 25.96
CA ASN A 168 -6.97 12.04 26.51
C ASN A 168 -6.66 10.97 25.47
N LYS A 169 -6.45 9.74 25.95
CA LYS A 169 -6.27 8.56 25.08
C LYS A 169 -7.47 8.38 24.15
N GLY A 170 -7.18 8.15 22.87
CA GLY A 170 -8.19 7.90 21.83
C GLY A 170 -8.75 9.16 21.16
N GLU A 171 -8.47 10.35 21.71
CA GLU A 171 -8.88 11.61 21.10
C GLU A 171 -8.03 11.90 19.86
N ARG A 172 -8.70 12.36 18.80
CA ARG A 172 -8.08 12.88 17.57
C ARG A 172 -8.38 14.36 17.50
N ILE A 173 -7.34 15.18 17.60
CA ILE A 173 -7.49 16.64 17.64
C ILE A 173 -6.84 17.23 16.40
N ALA A 174 -7.60 18.07 15.69
CA ALA A 174 -7.08 18.89 14.60
C ALA A 174 -6.75 20.29 15.11
N VAL A 175 -5.50 20.72 14.93
CA VAL A 175 -5.07 22.10 15.21
C VAL A 175 -5.18 22.91 13.91
N THR A 176 -6.14 23.82 13.84
CA THR A 176 -6.40 24.65 12.65
C THR A 176 -6.04 26.12 12.88
N GLY A 177 -5.91 26.89 11.81
CA GLY A 177 -5.59 28.32 11.87
C GLY A 177 -4.81 28.80 10.66
N LYS A 178 -4.72 30.12 10.47
CA LYS A 178 -4.01 30.77 9.36
C LYS A 178 -2.51 30.44 9.37
N ASN A 179 -1.84 30.62 8.23
CA ASN A 179 -0.37 30.54 8.19
C ASN A 179 0.22 31.60 9.13
N GLY A 180 1.23 31.21 9.91
CA GLY A 180 1.82 32.07 10.94
C GLY A 180 1.08 32.10 12.28
N SER A 181 -0.06 31.41 12.45
CA SER A 181 -0.80 31.39 13.72
C SER A 181 -0.10 30.67 14.88
N GLY A 182 1.06 30.04 14.64
CA GLY A 182 1.85 29.35 15.67
C GLY A 182 1.61 27.84 15.78
N LYS A 183 0.91 27.19 14.84
CA LYS A 183 0.65 25.73 14.88
C LYS A 183 1.93 24.89 14.96
N SER A 184 2.89 25.15 14.08
CA SER A 184 4.18 24.45 14.10
C SER A 184 4.96 24.79 15.37
N THR A 185 4.85 26.02 15.88
CA THR A 185 5.43 26.43 17.16
C THR A 185 4.83 25.63 18.32
N LEU A 186 3.51 25.47 18.35
CA LEU A 186 2.80 24.67 19.35
C LEU A 186 3.29 23.23 19.35
N LEU A 187 3.40 22.59 18.19
CA LEU A 187 3.90 21.20 18.09
C LEU A 187 5.36 21.08 18.54
N LYS A 188 6.21 22.06 18.22
CA LYS A 188 7.61 22.11 18.71
C LYS A 188 7.69 22.28 20.22
N VAL A 189 6.82 23.11 20.78
CA VAL A 189 6.72 23.33 22.23
C VAL A 189 6.23 22.07 22.95
N ILE A 190 5.18 21.41 22.45
CA ILE A 190 4.67 20.14 23.02
C ILE A 190 5.73 19.03 22.97
N SER A 191 6.52 18.97 21.90
CA SER A 191 7.60 17.98 21.73
C SER A 191 8.92 18.36 22.42
N GLY A 192 8.95 19.47 23.17
CA GLY A 192 10.16 19.92 23.87
C GLY A 192 11.30 20.42 22.97
N GLN A 193 11.05 20.59 21.67
CA GLN A 193 12.02 21.17 20.72
C GLN A 193 12.18 22.69 20.89
N LEU A 194 11.21 23.32 21.56
CA LEU A 194 11.21 24.76 21.83
C LEU A 194 10.59 25.02 23.20
N GLU A 195 11.14 25.97 23.95
CA GLU A 195 10.58 26.34 25.25
C GLU A 195 9.37 27.25 25.10
N ALA A 196 8.36 27.05 25.95
CA ALA A 196 7.28 28.01 26.11
C ALA A 196 7.78 29.26 26.85
N LEU A 197 7.17 30.42 26.60
CA LEU A 197 7.48 31.63 27.35
C LEU A 197 6.92 31.58 28.78
N GLN A 198 5.76 30.94 28.95
CA GLN A 198 5.05 30.80 30.22
C GLN A 198 4.17 29.54 30.19
N GLY A 199 3.70 29.13 31.36
CA GLY A 199 2.77 28.01 31.55
C GLY A 199 3.47 26.68 31.80
N GLU A 200 2.64 25.63 31.95
CA GLU A 200 3.10 24.27 32.27
C GLU A 200 2.68 23.29 31.18
N ILE A 201 3.58 22.36 30.87
CA ILE A 201 3.39 21.32 29.87
C ILE A 201 3.69 19.98 30.51
N ALA A 202 2.71 19.08 30.51
CA ALA A 202 2.90 17.68 30.85
C ALA A 202 2.48 16.82 29.65
N VAL A 203 3.41 16.01 29.15
CA VAL A 203 3.18 15.08 28.04
C VAL A 203 3.68 13.69 28.43
N THR A 204 2.92 12.65 28.09
CA THR A 204 3.35 11.27 28.29
C THR A 204 4.59 10.99 27.43
N GLN A 205 5.64 10.36 27.97
CA GLN A 205 6.91 10.18 27.24
C GLN A 205 6.84 9.30 25.99
N SER A 206 5.75 8.56 25.79
CA SER A 206 5.52 7.73 24.61
C SER A 206 4.80 8.52 23.51
N TYR A 207 5.49 9.46 22.87
CA TYR A 207 4.97 10.19 21.71
C TYR A 207 5.97 10.20 20.55
N ARG A 208 5.47 10.53 19.35
CA ARG A 208 6.30 10.70 18.16
C ARG A 208 5.78 11.89 17.36
N LEU A 209 6.68 12.82 17.02
CA LEU A 209 6.38 13.93 16.13
C LEU A 209 6.71 13.51 14.70
N MET A 210 5.73 13.60 13.81
CA MET A 210 5.93 13.47 12.37
C MET A 210 5.86 14.88 11.78
N ASP A 211 7.02 15.42 11.42
CA ASP A 211 7.09 16.73 10.77
C ASP A 211 6.93 16.59 9.25
N GLN A 212 6.80 17.71 8.55
CA GLN A 212 6.58 17.71 7.10
C GLN A 212 7.76 17.14 6.30
N HIS A 213 8.95 17.12 6.89
CA HIS A 213 10.15 16.60 6.25
C HIS A 213 10.49 15.17 6.65
N PHE A 214 9.66 14.54 7.49
CA PHE A 214 9.90 13.22 8.07
C PHE A 214 11.33 13.08 8.62
N SER A 215 11.81 14.09 9.34
CA SER A 215 13.19 14.17 9.85
C SER A 215 13.58 13.06 10.82
N PHE A 216 12.62 12.26 11.28
CA PHE A 216 12.88 11.06 12.06
C PHE A 216 13.37 9.87 11.20
N LEU A 217 13.32 9.96 9.86
CA LEU A 217 13.85 8.95 8.95
C LEU A 217 15.29 9.30 8.55
N ASP A 218 16.15 8.29 8.55
CA ASP A 218 17.51 8.36 8.02
C ASP A 218 17.50 8.04 6.52
N LYS A 219 17.98 8.98 5.71
CA LYS A 219 17.96 8.88 4.24
C LYS A 219 19.02 7.93 3.69
N ASP A 220 20.03 7.60 4.48
CA ASP A 220 21.09 6.68 4.09
C ASP A 220 20.72 5.22 4.41
N LEU A 221 19.59 5.00 5.11
CA LEU A 221 19.09 3.68 5.47
C LEU A 221 18.00 3.19 4.54
N SER A 222 17.92 1.87 4.40
CA SER A 222 16.80 1.23 3.70
C SER A 222 15.48 1.48 4.45
N ALA A 223 14.35 1.31 3.76
CA ALA A 223 13.03 1.39 4.39
C ALA A 223 12.89 0.38 5.54
N LEU A 224 13.45 -0.83 5.39
CA LEU A 224 13.47 -1.87 6.41
C LEU A 224 14.25 -1.44 7.65
N ASP A 225 15.42 -0.84 7.45
CA ASP A 225 16.29 -0.44 8.56
C ASP A 225 15.75 0.78 9.30
N ASN A 226 15.17 1.75 8.58
CA ASN A 226 14.38 2.81 9.18
C ASN A 226 13.25 2.24 10.05
N PHE A 227 12.48 1.28 9.52
CA PHE A 227 11.35 0.71 10.26
C PHE A 227 11.80 -0.04 11.53
N ARG A 228 12.92 -0.78 11.45
CA ARG A 228 13.55 -1.44 12.61
C ARG A 228 13.98 -0.45 13.68
N GLN A 229 14.57 0.68 13.30
CA GLN A 229 14.98 1.71 14.26
C GLN A 229 13.79 2.33 14.98
N GLN A 230 12.67 2.52 14.28
CA GLN A 230 11.50 3.20 14.84
C GLN A 230 10.55 2.28 15.62
N ALA A 231 10.52 0.99 15.32
CA ALA A 231 9.65 0.01 15.95
C ALA A 231 10.44 -1.23 16.38
N SER A 232 11.21 -1.15 17.47
CA SER A 232 11.98 -2.29 17.98
C SER A 232 11.07 -3.41 18.52
N GLY A 233 11.37 -4.66 18.18
CA GLY A 233 10.74 -5.83 18.80
C GLY A 233 9.85 -6.68 17.90
N TRP A 234 9.81 -6.42 16.59
CA TRP A 234 9.15 -7.32 15.63
C TRP A 234 10.17 -8.21 14.92
N THR A 235 9.68 -9.32 14.35
CA THR A 235 10.50 -10.18 13.49
C THR A 235 10.68 -9.56 12.11
N GLU A 236 11.75 -9.93 11.42
CA GLU A 236 12.03 -9.44 10.06
C GLU A 236 10.89 -9.71 9.07
N ASP A 237 10.28 -10.90 9.14
CA ASP A 237 9.13 -11.25 8.30
C ASP A 237 7.95 -10.31 8.53
N LEU A 238 7.71 -9.87 9.77
CA LEU A 238 6.62 -8.96 10.08
C LEU A 238 6.90 -7.55 9.56
N TYR A 239 8.15 -7.09 9.62
CA TYR A 239 8.57 -5.82 9.02
C TYR A 239 8.39 -5.84 7.50
N ARG A 240 8.85 -6.90 6.83
CA ARG A 240 8.71 -7.06 5.37
C ARG A 240 7.25 -7.13 4.94
N THR A 241 6.41 -7.82 5.70
CA THR A 241 4.97 -7.91 5.43
C THR A 241 4.26 -6.56 5.52
N ARG A 242 4.75 -5.62 6.34
CA ARG A 242 4.16 -4.27 6.49
C ARG A 242 4.72 -3.24 5.53
N LEU A 243 5.87 -3.52 4.91
CA LEU A 243 6.50 -2.68 3.89
C LEU A 243 6.14 -3.10 2.46
N ALA A 244 5.52 -4.27 2.28
CA ALA A 244 5.08 -4.84 1.00
C ALA A 244 3.59 -4.63 0.77
#